data_AF-A0A960C963-F1
#
_entry.id   AF-A0A960C963-F1
#
_cell.length_a   1.000
_cell.length_b   1.000
_cell.length_c   1.000
_cell.angle_alpha   90.00
_cell.angle_beta   90.00
_cell.angle_gamma   90.00
#
_symmetry.space_group_name_H-M   'P 1'
#
loop_
_entity.id
_entity.type
_entity.pdbx_description
1 polymer ?
#
loop_
_entity_poly.entity_id
_entity_poly.type
_entity_poly.pdbx_seq_one_letter_code
_entity_poly.pdbx_strand_id
1 'polypeptide(L)'
;MAAMESAGRVGTRMGSRTGPAVAVGLLVAALGAWPAAAAPGGGQAAASALVWGSCDRLIDDAYLPTAQCTAIPVPVDYADPSGPQAQLATIKIPASGQRMGVLLVNPGGPGASAVHAAVNLSDLIAGSPIAEHFDLVGFDPRGVGYSTPELRCRSDAEFDAWRQQPMVDYSQAGVAKIEQLNRDLVAGCVQRMGKAFLANVGTASAAKDMDAVRQALGEDKINYLGFSYGTELGTAYIERFPNRVRTMVLDGAIDPTKNPIEAVIEQMAGFQVAFTDYAADCARSPNCPLGTDPAQWVNRYHQLVNPLVAKPGPTDDPRGLSYADAITGTVNALYAPQYWKYLTSGLLGLQRGTDAGDLLMLADDYQGRDADGHYDNGQDAFNAIRCVDGPTPTDPAIWVEADRQVRQRAPFLSYGDFTGFAPRDLCAFWPVPPTSLPHVAAPAPAGSVVVISTTHDPATPYAAGVDLARQLHAPLITYDGTQHTVAFAGDSCVDNAVTKYIVNQVVPGNLRC
;
A
#
# COMPACT_ATOMS: atom_id res chain seq x y z
N MET A 1 -5.59 12.03 -4.43
CA MET A 1 -6.29 11.72 -3.16
C MET A 1 -5.45 12.32 -2.03
N ALA A 2 -5.62 13.63 -1.79
CA ALA A 2 -5.11 14.40 -0.64
C ALA A 2 -5.35 15.87 -0.97
N ALA A 3 -6.61 16.29 -0.93
CA ALA A 3 -6.97 17.70 -0.88
C ALA A 3 -8.26 17.76 -0.08
N MET A 4 -8.13 17.66 1.24
CA MET A 4 -9.03 18.21 2.27
C MET A 4 -8.72 17.61 3.64
N GLU A 5 -7.57 17.95 4.20
CA GLU A 5 -7.35 17.85 5.65
C GLU A 5 -6.80 19.19 6.15
N SER A 6 -7.68 20.19 6.27
CA SER A 6 -7.38 21.38 7.08
C SER A 6 -8.68 22.10 7.51
N ALA A 7 -9.28 21.66 8.61
CA ALA A 7 -10.17 22.41 9.52
C ALA A 7 -10.80 21.37 10.46
N GLY A 8 -10.74 21.43 11.79
CA GLY A 8 -10.40 22.46 12.75
C GLY A 8 -10.80 21.91 14.12
N ARG A 9 -9.96 22.09 15.16
CA ARG A 9 -10.30 21.71 16.54
C ARG A 9 -10.09 22.88 17.49
N VAL A 10 -11.16 23.27 18.19
CA VAL A 10 -11.09 24.07 19.42
C VAL A 10 -12.19 23.60 20.39
N GLY A 11 -11.78 23.19 21.60
CA GLY A 11 -12.41 23.66 22.84
C GLY A 11 -13.34 22.74 23.65
N THR A 12 -12.75 21.89 24.50
CA THR A 12 -13.04 21.66 25.94
C THR A 12 -14.47 21.47 26.48
N ARG A 13 -14.67 20.40 27.29
CA ARG A 13 -15.24 20.50 28.66
C ARG A 13 -15.03 19.26 29.55
N MET A 14 -15.00 19.53 30.85
CA MET A 14 -14.60 18.74 32.03
C MET A 14 -15.67 17.78 32.61
N GLY A 15 -15.17 16.77 33.36
CA GLY A 15 -15.72 16.23 34.62
C GLY A 15 -16.76 15.10 34.49
N SER A 16 -16.88 14.10 35.36
CA SER A 16 -16.23 13.74 36.63
C SER A 16 -16.76 12.34 37.09
N ARG A 17 -15.90 11.54 37.72
CA ARG A 17 -16.12 10.56 38.84
C ARG A 17 -17.38 9.65 38.84
N THR A 18 -17.18 8.33 39.04
CA THR A 18 -17.33 7.57 40.32
C THR A 18 -17.16 6.05 40.09
N GLY A 19 -16.49 5.36 41.02
CA GLY A 19 -16.26 3.90 41.01
C GLY A 19 -17.37 3.07 41.71
N PRO A 20 -17.02 2.03 42.51
CA PRO A 20 -16.90 0.62 42.07
C PRO A 20 -17.68 -0.39 42.97
N ALA A 21 -17.83 -1.66 42.55
CA ALA A 21 -18.07 -2.88 43.37
C ALA A 21 -18.12 -4.11 42.42
N VAL A 22 -17.36 -5.21 42.49
CA VAL A 22 -16.97 -6.19 43.54
C VAL A 22 -18.11 -7.09 44.04
N ALA A 23 -18.08 -8.37 43.63
CA ALA A 23 -18.42 -9.63 44.36
C ALA A 23 -18.21 -10.80 43.36
N VAL A 24 -17.26 -11.74 43.46
CA VAL A 24 -16.87 -12.77 44.45
C VAL A 24 -17.91 -13.87 44.68
N GLY A 25 -17.50 -15.12 44.37
CA GLY A 25 -18.03 -16.38 44.93
C GLY A 25 -18.48 -17.40 43.87
N LEU A 26 -18.21 -18.70 43.92
CA LEU A 26 -17.33 -19.57 44.73
C LEU A 26 -17.43 -20.97 44.10
N LEU A 27 -16.34 -21.74 44.12
CA LEU A 27 -16.27 -23.12 43.64
C LEU A 27 -17.17 -24.07 44.45
N VAL A 28 -17.76 -25.05 43.77
CA VAL A 28 -18.06 -26.38 44.34
C VAL A 28 -17.72 -27.44 43.28
N ALA A 29 -16.84 -28.37 43.65
CA ALA A 29 -16.51 -29.57 42.89
C ALA A 29 -17.38 -30.75 43.35
N ALA A 30 -17.86 -31.57 42.43
CA ALA A 30 -18.40 -32.90 42.70
C ALA A 30 -18.03 -33.87 41.55
N LEU A 31 -17.29 -34.91 41.88
CA LEU A 31 -16.94 -36.06 41.04
C LEU A 31 -18.09 -37.06 41.04
N GLY A 32 -18.47 -37.61 39.88
CA GLY A 32 -19.39 -38.73 39.78
C GLY A 32 -19.70 -39.22 38.36
N ALA A 33 -19.16 -40.40 38.04
CA ALA A 33 -19.61 -41.40 37.05
C ALA A 33 -19.87 -40.99 35.58
N TRP A 34 -19.07 -41.57 34.68
CA TRP A 34 -19.27 -41.54 33.22
C TRP A 34 -20.35 -42.53 32.75
N PRO A 35 -21.35 -42.07 31.97
CA PRO A 35 -21.95 -42.86 30.91
C PRO A 35 -21.31 -42.48 29.56
N ALA A 36 -21.04 -43.47 28.72
CA ALA A 36 -20.55 -43.29 27.36
C ALA A 36 -21.51 -42.39 26.56
N ALA A 37 -21.02 -41.22 26.14
CA ALA A 37 -21.73 -40.29 25.26
C ALA A 37 -21.06 -40.28 23.89
N ALA A 38 -21.89 -40.34 22.86
CA ALA A 38 -21.52 -40.29 21.46
C ALA A 38 -20.53 -39.16 21.15
N ALA A 39 -19.62 -39.42 20.22
CA ALA A 39 -18.71 -38.42 19.69
C ALA A 39 -19.50 -37.16 19.28
N PRO A 40 -19.19 -35.98 19.82
CA PRO A 40 -19.74 -34.75 19.29
C PRO A 40 -19.15 -34.58 17.89
N GLY A 41 -20.02 -34.63 16.87
CA GLY A 41 -19.70 -34.05 15.58
C GLY A 41 -19.21 -32.63 15.83
N GLY A 42 -18.08 -32.27 15.20
CA GLY A 42 -17.47 -30.95 15.32
C GLY A 42 -18.51 -29.88 15.01
N GLY A 43 -19.09 -29.33 16.06
CA GLY A 43 -19.93 -28.15 15.96
C GLY A 43 -19.06 -27.05 15.41
N GLN A 44 -19.47 -26.49 14.27
CA GLN A 44 -19.12 -25.12 13.92
C GLN A 44 -19.32 -24.31 15.18
N ALA A 45 -18.23 -23.78 15.74
CA ALA A 45 -18.34 -22.70 16.71
C ALA A 45 -19.25 -21.67 16.01
N ALA A 46 -20.44 -21.45 16.56
CA ALA A 46 -21.33 -20.41 16.07
C ALA A 46 -20.48 -19.15 16.03
N ALA A 47 -20.23 -18.64 14.81
CA ALA A 47 -19.50 -17.41 14.63
C ALA A 47 -20.22 -16.38 15.51
N SER A 48 -19.57 -15.92 16.57
CA SER A 48 -20.13 -14.86 17.40
C SER A 48 -20.41 -13.69 16.45
N ALA A 49 -21.67 -13.27 16.38
CA ALA A 49 -22.05 -12.17 15.50
C ALA A 49 -21.10 -10.98 15.72
N LEU A 50 -20.55 -10.44 14.63
CA LEU A 50 -19.65 -9.28 14.71
C LEU A 50 -20.33 -8.14 15.47
N VAL A 51 -19.63 -7.61 16.46
CA VAL A 51 -20.10 -6.45 17.23
C VAL A 51 -19.60 -5.20 16.53
N TRP A 52 -20.46 -4.63 15.70
CA TRP A 52 -20.22 -3.35 15.03
C TRP A 52 -20.40 -2.20 16.00
N GLY A 53 -19.50 -1.23 15.94
CA GLY A 53 -19.55 0.00 16.73
C GLY A 53 -19.23 1.23 15.91
N SER A 54 -19.09 2.35 16.62
CA SER A 54 -18.62 3.63 16.10
C SER A 54 -17.19 3.51 15.53
N CYS A 55 -16.88 4.37 14.56
CA CYS A 55 -15.59 4.43 13.90
C CYS A 55 -14.67 5.53 14.45
N ASP A 56 -15.03 6.20 15.56
CA ASP A 56 -14.33 7.35 16.17
C ASP A 56 -12.82 7.14 16.40
N ARG A 57 -12.38 5.88 16.50
CA ARG A 57 -10.97 5.52 16.69
C ARG A 57 -10.17 5.41 15.41
N LEU A 58 -10.85 5.27 14.28
CA LEU A 58 -10.26 5.05 12.96
C LEU A 58 -10.42 6.30 12.09
N ILE A 59 -11.61 6.92 12.13
CA ILE A 59 -11.97 8.09 11.32
C ILE A 59 -12.80 9.07 12.17
N ASP A 60 -12.97 10.30 11.69
CA ASP A 60 -13.94 11.23 12.31
C ASP A 60 -15.37 10.77 11.98
N ASP A 61 -16.12 10.27 12.97
CA ASP A 61 -17.50 9.78 12.74
C ASP A 61 -18.43 10.89 12.22
N ALA A 62 -18.13 12.17 12.50
CA ALA A 62 -18.93 13.26 11.97
C ALA A 62 -18.83 13.37 10.43
N TYR A 63 -17.73 12.87 9.86
CA TYR A 63 -17.50 12.83 8.42
C TYR A 63 -18.38 11.77 7.74
N LEU A 64 -18.42 10.55 8.30
CA LEU A 64 -19.19 9.43 7.76
C LEU A 64 -20.01 8.73 8.86
N PRO A 65 -21.15 9.32 9.29
CA PRO A 65 -21.91 8.85 10.45
C PRO A 65 -22.58 7.48 10.26
N THR A 66 -22.68 7.00 9.02
CA THR A 66 -23.23 5.69 8.69
C THR A 66 -22.17 4.58 8.74
N ALA A 67 -20.89 4.91 8.82
CA ALA A 67 -19.82 3.94 8.89
C ALA A 67 -19.93 3.10 10.17
N GLN A 68 -19.57 1.83 10.04
CA GLN A 68 -19.56 0.87 11.14
C GLN A 68 -18.18 0.22 11.20
N CYS A 69 -17.59 0.16 12.39
CA CYS A 69 -16.26 -0.39 12.59
C CYS A 69 -16.27 -1.58 13.54
N THR A 70 -15.40 -2.54 13.30
CA THR A 70 -15.17 -3.71 14.15
C THR A 70 -13.73 -4.18 14.02
N ALA A 71 -13.31 -5.04 14.94
CA ALA A 71 -12.09 -5.83 14.82
C ALA A 71 -12.45 -7.30 14.54
N ILE A 72 -11.78 -7.92 13.56
CA ILE A 72 -11.97 -9.33 13.22
C ILE A 72 -10.74 -10.12 13.68
N PRO A 73 -10.87 -11.06 14.63
CA PRO A 73 -9.74 -11.84 15.11
C PRO A 73 -9.32 -12.89 14.08
N VAL A 74 -8.02 -12.99 13.82
CA VAL A 74 -7.40 -14.05 13.01
C VAL A 74 -6.15 -14.57 13.69
N PRO A 75 -5.80 -15.86 13.55
CA PRO A 75 -4.55 -16.36 14.10
C PRO A 75 -3.37 -15.72 13.38
N VAL A 76 -2.35 -15.34 14.15
CA VAL A 76 -1.07 -14.87 13.59
C VAL A 76 -0.48 -15.99 12.73
N ASP A 77 -0.43 -17.23 13.23
CA ASP A 77 -0.02 -18.38 12.44
C ASP A 77 -1.23 -19.30 12.17
N TYR A 78 -1.61 -19.45 10.90
CA TYR A 78 -2.70 -20.35 10.52
C TYR A 78 -2.38 -21.84 10.70
N ALA A 79 -1.11 -22.20 10.92
CA ALA A 79 -0.73 -23.56 11.34
C ALA A 79 -0.96 -23.79 12.85
N ASP A 80 -1.09 -22.72 13.64
CA ASP A 80 -1.48 -22.75 15.06
C ASP A 80 -2.68 -21.81 15.31
N PRO A 81 -3.91 -22.25 14.96
CA PRO A 81 -5.10 -21.41 15.10
C PRO A 81 -5.44 -21.07 16.55
N SER A 82 -4.87 -21.78 17.53
CA SER A 82 -5.02 -21.51 18.97
C SER A 82 -3.99 -20.52 19.53
N GLY A 83 -3.01 -20.13 18.72
CA GLY A 83 -1.92 -19.25 19.10
C GLY A 83 -2.33 -17.78 19.20
N PRO A 84 -1.33 -16.87 19.24
CA PRO A 84 -1.55 -15.43 19.24
C PRO A 84 -2.47 -14.99 18.10
N GLN A 85 -3.34 -14.02 18.39
CA GLN A 85 -4.31 -13.49 17.44
C GLN A 85 -3.92 -12.07 17.00
N ALA A 86 -4.08 -11.78 15.72
CA ALA A 86 -4.16 -10.42 15.21
C ALA A 86 -5.63 -9.97 15.19
N GLN A 87 -5.86 -8.67 15.36
CA GLN A 87 -7.18 -8.05 15.25
C GLN A 87 -7.20 -7.17 14.01
N LEU A 88 -7.94 -7.59 13.00
CA LEU A 88 -8.06 -6.87 11.73
C LEU A 88 -9.06 -5.73 11.86
N ALA A 89 -8.58 -4.48 11.81
CA ALA A 89 -9.45 -3.33 11.81
C ALA A 89 -10.26 -3.31 10.52
N THR A 90 -11.59 -3.27 10.64
CA THR A 90 -12.51 -3.37 9.51
C THR A 90 -13.54 -2.24 9.60
N ILE A 91 -13.66 -1.48 8.51
CA ILE A 91 -14.72 -0.49 8.30
C ILE A 91 -15.73 -1.04 7.29
N LYS A 92 -17.00 -0.73 7.51
CA LYS A 92 -18.10 -0.99 6.58
C LYS A 92 -18.93 0.28 6.44
N ILE A 93 -19.06 0.75 5.20
CA ILE A 93 -19.95 1.85 4.82
C ILE A 93 -21.17 1.21 4.15
N PRO A 94 -22.35 1.18 4.81
CA PRO A 94 -23.50 0.47 4.31
C PRO A 94 -23.97 1.00 2.95
N ALA A 95 -24.49 0.09 2.11
CA ALA A 95 -25.17 0.47 0.88
C ALA A 95 -26.31 1.46 1.17
N SER A 96 -26.44 2.48 0.31
CA SER A 96 -27.48 3.52 0.46
C SER A 96 -28.87 3.07 -0.01
N GLY A 97 -28.95 1.98 -0.79
CA GLY A 97 -30.18 1.44 -1.37
C GLY A 97 -30.33 -0.08 -1.17
N GLN A 98 -30.75 -0.77 -2.23
CA GLN A 98 -30.95 -2.22 -2.17
C GLN A 98 -29.61 -2.96 -2.18
N ARG A 99 -29.20 -3.45 -1.00
CA ARG A 99 -27.98 -4.23 -0.82
C ARG A 99 -27.97 -5.54 -1.63
N MET A 100 -26.90 -5.74 -2.39
CA MET A 100 -26.57 -6.93 -3.18
C MET A 100 -25.38 -7.73 -2.64
N GLY A 101 -24.57 -7.15 -1.74
CA GLY A 101 -23.41 -7.80 -1.12
C GLY A 101 -22.39 -6.79 -0.63
N VAL A 102 -21.12 -7.21 -0.53
CA VAL A 102 -19.99 -6.34 -0.16
C VAL A 102 -19.07 -6.07 -1.34
N LEU A 103 -18.47 -4.88 -1.39
CA LEU A 103 -17.29 -4.57 -2.20
C LEU A 103 -16.11 -4.37 -1.24
N LEU A 104 -15.18 -5.32 -1.24
CA LEU A 104 -13.91 -5.19 -0.52
C LEU A 104 -12.94 -4.37 -1.36
N VAL A 105 -12.27 -3.39 -0.74
CA VAL A 105 -11.24 -2.57 -1.37
C VAL A 105 -9.89 -2.80 -0.70
N ASN A 106 -8.82 -2.81 -1.50
CA ASN A 106 -7.45 -2.73 -0.98
C ASN A 106 -6.62 -1.74 -1.83
N PRO A 107 -6.00 -0.71 -1.23
CA PRO A 107 -5.27 0.33 -1.95
C PRO A 107 -3.86 -0.11 -2.40
N GLY A 108 -3.38 -1.26 -1.93
CA GLY A 108 -2.01 -1.69 -2.16
C GLY A 108 -1.03 -1.17 -1.12
N GLY A 109 0.10 -0.63 -1.59
CA GLY A 109 1.30 -0.37 -0.79
C GLY A 109 2.37 -1.44 -1.07
N PRO A 110 2.41 -2.60 -0.37
CA PRO A 110 1.64 -2.96 0.84
C PRO A 110 1.83 -1.98 1.99
N GLY A 111 0.96 -2.04 3.01
CA GLY A 111 1.06 -1.17 4.19
C GLY A 111 0.15 0.06 4.18
N ALA A 112 -0.55 0.35 3.07
CA ALA A 112 -1.57 1.39 3.07
C ALA A 112 -2.86 0.89 3.74
N SER A 113 -3.50 1.76 4.53
CA SER A 113 -4.76 1.43 5.22
C SER A 113 -5.92 1.27 4.24
N ALA A 114 -6.52 0.09 4.21
CA ALA A 114 -7.74 -0.16 3.46
C ALA A 114 -8.98 0.46 4.13
N VAL A 115 -8.91 0.72 5.45
CA VAL A 115 -9.93 1.52 6.14
C VAL A 115 -10.00 2.93 5.54
N HIS A 116 -8.86 3.61 5.39
CA HIS A 116 -8.81 4.91 4.71
C HIS A 116 -9.18 4.81 3.24
N ALA A 117 -8.76 3.75 2.54
CA ALA A 117 -9.14 3.54 1.15
C ALA A 117 -10.66 3.41 0.95
N ALA A 118 -11.36 2.74 1.87
CA ALA A 118 -12.82 2.63 1.83
C ALA A 118 -13.50 3.98 2.03
N VAL A 119 -13.00 4.82 2.95
CA VAL A 119 -13.49 6.19 3.12
C VAL A 119 -13.29 7.00 1.85
N ASN A 120 -12.07 7.05 1.32
CA ASN A 120 -11.75 7.82 0.12
C ASN A 120 -12.56 7.35 -1.10
N LEU A 121 -12.71 6.03 -1.28
CA LEU A 121 -13.50 5.50 -2.37
C LEU A 121 -14.98 5.88 -2.21
N SER A 122 -15.52 5.90 -0.99
CA SER A 122 -16.93 6.26 -0.75
C SER A 122 -17.29 7.65 -1.26
N ASP A 123 -16.37 8.61 -1.18
CA ASP A 123 -16.54 9.96 -1.73
C ASP A 123 -16.55 9.94 -3.26
N LEU A 124 -15.66 9.14 -3.86
CA LEU A 124 -15.50 9.05 -5.32
C LEU A 124 -16.69 8.38 -5.99
N ILE A 125 -17.31 7.42 -5.31
CA ILE A 125 -18.45 6.65 -5.85
C ILE A 125 -19.81 7.15 -5.33
N ALA A 126 -19.84 8.28 -4.63
CA ALA A 126 -21.07 8.83 -4.05
C ALA A 126 -22.16 9.01 -5.13
N GLY A 127 -23.35 8.47 -4.86
CA GLY A 127 -24.47 8.51 -5.80
C GLY A 127 -24.35 7.57 -7.01
N SER A 128 -23.32 6.72 -7.07
CA SER A 128 -23.21 5.68 -8.10
C SER A 128 -24.03 4.43 -7.75
N PRO A 129 -24.33 3.57 -8.74
CA PRO A 129 -24.94 2.26 -8.48
C PRO A 129 -24.11 1.35 -7.56
N ILE A 130 -22.79 1.57 -7.43
CA ILE A 130 -21.97 0.81 -6.48
C ILE A 130 -22.33 1.19 -5.04
N ALA A 131 -22.38 2.49 -4.74
CA ALA A 131 -22.76 3.00 -3.42
C ALA A 131 -24.24 2.69 -3.08
N GLU A 132 -25.09 2.49 -4.09
CA GLU A 132 -26.48 2.06 -3.90
C GLU A 132 -26.60 0.58 -3.51
N HIS A 133 -25.76 -0.29 -4.08
CA HIS A 133 -25.95 -1.73 -4.01
C HIS A 133 -24.93 -2.50 -3.17
N PHE A 134 -23.77 -1.94 -2.83
CA PHE A 134 -22.76 -2.67 -2.07
C PHE A 134 -22.41 -1.97 -0.78
N ASP A 135 -22.32 -2.75 0.30
CA ASP A 135 -21.59 -2.29 1.47
C ASP A 135 -20.11 -2.17 1.07
N LEU A 136 -19.55 -0.98 1.17
CA LEU A 136 -18.13 -0.79 0.91
C LEU A 136 -17.34 -1.18 2.16
N VAL A 137 -16.40 -2.11 2.01
CA VAL A 137 -15.65 -2.69 3.13
C VAL A 137 -14.15 -2.52 2.90
N GLY A 138 -13.47 -1.92 3.87
CA GLY A 138 -12.02 -1.91 3.98
C GLY A 138 -11.61 -2.70 5.22
N PHE A 139 -10.65 -3.62 5.08
CA PHE A 139 -10.00 -4.23 6.25
C PHE A 139 -8.50 -4.00 6.14
N ASP A 140 -7.91 -3.45 7.19
CA ASP A 140 -6.47 -3.29 7.23
C ASP A 140 -5.83 -4.68 7.41
N PRO A 141 -4.90 -5.11 6.53
CA PRO A 141 -4.21 -6.37 6.71
C PRO A 141 -3.49 -6.46 8.06
N ARG A 142 -3.14 -7.67 8.49
CA ARG A 142 -2.33 -7.91 9.70
C ARG A 142 -1.10 -7.00 9.75
N GLY A 143 -0.98 -6.23 10.84
CA GLY A 143 0.13 -5.31 11.03
C GLY A 143 0.08 -4.03 10.20
N VAL A 144 -1.03 -3.72 9.53
CA VAL A 144 -1.21 -2.51 8.71
C VAL A 144 -2.22 -1.58 9.38
N GLY A 145 -2.02 -0.26 9.27
CA GLY A 145 -2.97 0.75 9.69
C GLY A 145 -3.41 0.55 11.14
N TYR A 146 -4.71 0.35 11.33
CA TYR A 146 -5.32 0.21 12.64
C TYR A 146 -5.38 -1.24 13.16
N SER A 147 -4.91 -2.22 12.37
CA SER A 147 -4.86 -3.62 12.79
C SER A 147 -3.79 -3.85 13.85
N THR A 148 -4.11 -4.68 14.86
CA THR A 148 -3.19 -4.94 15.98
C THR A 148 -2.65 -6.39 15.97
N PRO A 149 -1.39 -6.62 16.35
CA PRO A 149 -0.38 -5.60 16.70
C PRO A 149 0.04 -4.79 15.47
N GLU A 150 0.19 -3.48 15.65
CA GLU A 150 0.62 -2.54 14.62
C GLU A 150 2.11 -2.78 14.32
N LEU A 151 2.48 -2.91 13.05
CA LEU A 151 3.85 -3.20 12.67
C LEU A 151 4.70 -1.94 12.75
N ARG A 152 5.57 -1.87 13.77
CA ARG A 152 6.50 -0.75 13.99
C ARG A 152 7.92 -1.27 14.18
N CYS A 153 8.85 -0.73 13.41
CA CYS A 153 10.27 -1.04 13.46
C CYS A 153 11.07 0.11 14.11
N ARG A 154 10.58 1.34 13.97
CA ARG A 154 11.24 2.58 14.38
C ARG A 154 10.24 3.57 14.99
N SER A 155 10.77 4.51 15.76
CA SER A 155 10.06 5.70 16.23
C SER A 155 10.07 6.82 15.18
N ASP A 156 9.20 7.82 15.35
CA ASP A 156 9.13 9.00 14.46
C ASP A 156 10.49 9.69 14.30
N ALA A 157 11.24 9.85 15.40
CA ALA A 157 12.57 10.47 15.37
C ALA A 157 13.61 9.63 14.62
N GLU A 158 13.56 8.30 14.75
CA GLU A 158 14.42 7.39 13.98
C GLU A 158 14.05 7.41 12.48
N PHE A 159 12.77 7.59 12.15
CA PHE A 159 12.30 7.76 10.78
C PHE A 159 12.77 9.11 10.20
N ASP A 160 12.59 10.22 10.90
CA ASP A 160 13.11 11.53 10.49
C ASP A 160 14.63 11.46 10.28
N ALA A 161 15.38 10.83 11.19
CA ALA A 161 16.83 10.66 11.06
C ALA A 161 17.23 9.80 9.84
N TRP A 162 16.43 8.79 9.49
CA TRP A 162 16.61 7.98 8.29
C TRP A 162 16.46 8.81 7.02
N ARG A 163 15.39 9.62 6.93
CA ARG A 163 15.09 10.46 5.76
C ARG A 163 16.16 11.53 5.52
N GLN A 164 16.88 11.94 6.57
CA GLN A 164 18.01 12.86 6.44
C GLN A 164 19.29 12.20 5.87
N GLN A 165 19.35 10.87 5.74
CA GLN A 165 20.47 10.21 5.08
C GLN A 165 20.34 10.34 3.56
N PRO A 166 21.32 10.89 2.83
CA PRO A 166 21.23 10.99 1.36
C PRO A 166 21.18 9.64 0.65
N MET A 167 21.78 8.59 1.23
CA MET A 167 21.85 7.23 0.67
C MET A 167 22.49 7.14 -0.74
N VAL A 168 23.41 8.05 -1.07
CA VAL A 168 24.03 8.13 -2.42
C VAL A 168 25.49 7.71 -2.52
N ASP A 169 26.20 7.54 -1.40
CA ASP A 169 27.61 7.12 -1.43
C ASP A 169 27.70 5.60 -1.65
N TYR A 170 27.92 5.22 -2.90
CA TYR A 170 28.10 3.82 -3.29
C TYR A 170 29.59 3.45 -3.40
N SER A 171 30.49 4.14 -2.70
CA SER A 171 31.82 3.59 -2.44
C SER A 171 31.70 2.33 -1.56
N GLN A 172 32.76 1.52 -1.47
CA GLN A 172 32.76 0.35 -0.58
C GLN A 172 32.43 0.72 0.88
N ALA A 173 32.91 1.88 1.37
CA ALA A 173 32.62 2.36 2.71
C ALA A 173 31.17 2.84 2.85
N GLY A 174 30.66 3.56 1.85
CA GLY A 174 29.28 4.03 1.81
C GLY A 174 28.28 2.86 1.75
N VAL A 175 28.56 1.84 0.93
CA VAL A 175 27.79 0.59 0.90
C VAL A 175 27.76 -0.08 2.27
N ALA A 176 28.91 -0.22 2.94
CA ALA A 176 28.96 -0.81 4.27
C ALA A 176 28.12 -0.02 5.29
N LYS A 177 28.12 1.32 5.20
CA LYS A 177 27.28 2.19 6.03
C LYS A 177 25.79 1.99 5.74
N ILE A 178 25.38 2.02 4.47
CA ILE A 178 23.97 1.84 4.07
C ILE A 178 23.45 0.47 4.51
N GLU A 179 24.22 -0.59 4.30
CA GLU A 179 23.81 -1.91 4.75
C GLU A 179 23.76 -2.03 6.27
N GLN A 180 24.59 -1.28 7.00
CA GLN A 180 24.48 -1.23 8.45
C GLN A 180 23.18 -0.56 8.89
N LEU A 181 22.79 0.55 8.27
CA LEU A 181 21.50 1.19 8.51
C LEU A 181 20.34 0.22 8.22
N ASN A 182 20.41 -0.54 7.12
CA ASN A 182 19.43 -1.58 6.80
C ASN A 182 19.37 -2.66 7.90
N ARG A 183 20.52 -3.14 8.40
CA ARG A 183 20.57 -4.13 9.48
C ARG A 183 19.99 -3.59 10.80
N ASP A 184 20.26 -2.33 11.13
CA ASP A 184 19.74 -1.69 12.34
C ASP A 184 18.21 -1.56 12.29
N LEU A 185 17.65 -1.18 11.13
CA LEU A 185 16.21 -1.15 10.90
C LEU A 185 15.57 -2.54 11.08
N VAL A 186 16.17 -3.57 10.48
CA VAL A 186 15.69 -4.96 10.62
C VAL A 186 15.75 -5.42 12.08
N ALA A 187 16.81 -5.07 12.81
CA ALA A 187 16.93 -5.37 14.24
C ALA A 187 15.82 -4.70 15.06
N GLY A 188 15.47 -3.45 14.74
CA GLY A 188 14.34 -2.73 15.31
C GLY A 188 13.01 -3.45 15.08
N CYS A 189 12.75 -3.92 13.85
CA CYS A 189 11.57 -4.74 13.53
C CYS A 189 11.53 -6.01 14.39
N VAL A 190 12.64 -6.75 14.49
CA VAL A 190 12.70 -7.99 15.30
C VAL A 190 12.46 -7.73 16.77
N GLN A 191 13.05 -6.67 17.32
CA GLN A 191 12.94 -6.32 18.73
C GLN A 191 11.49 -5.97 19.11
N ARG A 192 10.80 -5.22 18.25
CA ARG A 192 9.45 -4.70 18.53
C ARG A 192 8.35 -5.69 18.18
N MET A 193 8.51 -6.45 17.10
CA MET A 193 7.44 -7.31 16.56
C MET A 193 7.66 -8.80 16.84
N GLY A 194 8.92 -9.23 17.02
CA GLY A 194 9.27 -10.64 17.13
C GLY A 194 9.20 -11.39 15.80
N LYS A 195 10.08 -12.38 15.62
CA LYS A 195 10.17 -13.14 14.36
C LYS A 195 8.90 -13.91 14.00
N ALA A 196 8.15 -14.39 14.99
CA ALA A 196 6.95 -15.18 14.74
C ALA A 196 5.85 -14.36 14.05
N PHE A 197 5.68 -13.09 14.44
CA PHE A 197 4.76 -12.19 13.75
C PHE A 197 5.28 -11.86 12.36
N LEU A 198 6.55 -11.43 12.24
CA LEU A 198 7.17 -11.06 10.96
C LEU A 198 7.18 -12.20 9.92
N ALA A 199 7.22 -13.46 10.35
CA ALA A 199 7.13 -14.62 9.45
C ALA A 199 5.73 -14.80 8.82
N ASN A 200 4.72 -14.12 9.36
CA ASN A 200 3.32 -14.37 9.03
C ASN A 200 2.57 -13.12 8.53
N VAL A 201 3.27 -12.02 8.24
CA VAL A 201 2.63 -10.77 7.74
C VAL A 201 2.40 -10.74 6.23
N GLY A 202 2.96 -11.69 5.48
CA GLY A 202 2.92 -11.72 4.02
C GLY A 202 1.53 -11.94 3.41
N THR A 203 1.45 -11.72 2.10
CA THR A 203 0.25 -11.86 1.26
C THR A 203 -0.40 -13.23 1.41
N ALA A 204 0.39 -14.30 1.54
CA ALA A 204 -0.13 -15.66 1.69
C ALA A 204 -1.04 -15.84 2.92
N SER A 205 -0.78 -15.07 3.99
CA SER A 205 -1.62 -15.02 5.18
C SER A 205 -2.73 -13.99 5.04
N ALA A 206 -2.46 -12.81 4.46
CA ALA A 206 -3.49 -11.81 4.19
C ALA A 206 -4.62 -12.32 3.28
N ALA A 207 -4.34 -13.21 2.33
CA ALA A 207 -5.37 -13.85 1.52
C ALA A 207 -6.29 -14.78 2.34
N LYS A 208 -5.77 -15.44 3.38
CA LYS A 208 -6.60 -16.22 4.32
C LYS A 208 -7.42 -15.30 5.22
N ASP A 209 -6.82 -14.19 5.65
CA ASP A 209 -7.50 -13.15 6.44
C ASP A 209 -8.69 -12.61 5.66
N MET A 210 -8.51 -12.31 4.38
CA MET A 210 -9.57 -11.86 3.49
C MET A 210 -10.75 -12.86 3.43
N ASP A 211 -10.49 -14.18 3.48
CA ASP A 211 -11.57 -15.17 3.55
C ASP A 211 -12.21 -15.23 4.94
N ALA A 212 -11.44 -15.06 6.02
CA ALA A 212 -11.98 -14.94 7.37
C ALA A 212 -12.89 -13.71 7.50
N VAL A 213 -12.50 -12.57 6.92
CA VAL A 213 -13.31 -11.35 6.82
C VAL A 213 -14.60 -11.64 6.05
N ARG A 214 -14.53 -12.27 4.86
CA ARG A 214 -15.73 -12.70 4.11
C ARG A 214 -16.68 -13.53 4.99
N GLN A 215 -16.15 -14.54 5.69
CA GLN A 215 -16.95 -15.42 6.55
C GLN A 215 -17.60 -14.64 7.69
N ALA A 216 -16.84 -13.75 8.34
CA ALA A 216 -17.33 -12.94 9.45
C ALA A 216 -18.42 -11.94 9.01
N LEU A 217 -18.35 -11.44 7.77
CA LEU A 217 -19.38 -10.62 7.14
C LEU A 217 -20.64 -11.42 6.75
N GLY A 218 -20.60 -12.76 6.80
CA GLY A 218 -21.70 -13.62 6.39
C GLY A 218 -21.89 -13.72 4.87
N GLU A 219 -20.84 -13.44 4.09
CA GLU A 219 -20.91 -13.39 2.63
C GLU A 219 -20.52 -14.73 1.99
N ASP A 220 -21.33 -15.27 1.09
CA ASP A 220 -20.96 -16.50 0.36
C ASP A 220 -19.85 -16.26 -0.67
N LYS A 221 -19.89 -15.08 -1.30
CA LYS A 221 -18.93 -14.57 -2.28
C LYS A 221 -18.73 -13.08 -2.08
N ILE A 222 -17.56 -12.59 -2.44
CA ILE A 222 -17.22 -11.17 -2.38
C ILE A 222 -17.15 -10.52 -3.76
N ASN A 223 -17.29 -9.20 -3.78
CA ASN A 223 -16.77 -8.36 -4.85
C ASN A 223 -15.47 -7.73 -4.36
N TYR A 224 -14.46 -7.58 -5.22
CA TYR A 224 -13.16 -7.05 -4.84
C TYR A 224 -12.64 -6.01 -5.83
N LEU A 225 -12.09 -4.93 -5.31
CA LEU A 225 -11.35 -3.91 -6.04
C LEU A 225 -9.96 -3.78 -5.41
N GLY A 226 -8.95 -4.33 -6.08
CA GLY A 226 -7.55 -4.29 -5.65
C GLY A 226 -6.75 -3.34 -6.52
N PHE A 227 -6.02 -2.43 -5.88
CA PHE A 227 -5.12 -1.49 -6.53
C PHE A 227 -3.67 -1.86 -6.22
N SER A 228 -2.76 -1.75 -7.19
CA SER A 228 -1.32 -1.91 -6.93
C SER A 228 -1.01 -3.26 -6.28
N TYR A 229 -0.34 -3.31 -5.11
CA TYR A 229 -0.18 -4.53 -4.30
C TYR A 229 -1.51 -5.26 -3.98
N GLY A 230 -2.64 -4.56 -3.90
CA GLY A 230 -3.96 -5.19 -3.80
C GLY A 230 -4.25 -6.15 -4.96
N THR A 231 -3.60 -5.99 -6.12
CA THR A 231 -3.70 -6.94 -7.22
C THR A 231 -2.98 -8.27 -6.94
N GLU A 232 -1.87 -8.24 -6.20
CA GLU A 232 -1.17 -9.44 -5.72
C GLU A 232 -2.02 -10.17 -4.67
N LEU A 233 -2.59 -9.41 -3.71
CA LEU A 233 -3.53 -9.96 -2.73
C LEU A 233 -4.77 -10.57 -3.40
N GLY A 234 -5.35 -9.88 -4.39
CA GLY A 234 -6.48 -10.37 -5.16
C GLY A 234 -6.16 -11.67 -5.91
N THR A 235 -4.99 -11.73 -6.54
CA THR A 235 -4.48 -12.92 -7.24
C THR A 235 -4.32 -14.09 -6.27
N ALA A 236 -3.62 -13.89 -5.15
CA ALA A 236 -3.45 -14.92 -4.13
C ALA A 236 -4.80 -15.40 -3.54
N TYR A 237 -5.78 -14.50 -3.41
CA TYR A 237 -7.13 -14.85 -2.95
C TYR A 237 -7.88 -15.72 -3.96
N ILE A 238 -7.94 -15.32 -5.24
CA ILE A 238 -8.72 -16.05 -6.26
C ILE A 238 -8.11 -17.43 -6.56
N GLU A 239 -6.79 -17.58 -6.50
CA GLU A 239 -6.15 -18.89 -6.68
C GLU A 239 -6.52 -19.87 -5.56
N ARG A 240 -6.66 -19.36 -4.34
CA ARG A 240 -6.95 -20.18 -3.16
C ARG A 240 -8.44 -20.42 -2.93
N PHE A 241 -9.27 -19.44 -3.27
CA PHE A 241 -10.71 -19.44 -3.03
C PHE A 241 -11.50 -19.06 -4.30
N PRO A 242 -11.29 -19.76 -5.44
CA PRO A 242 -11.85 -19.34 -6.74
C PRO A 242 -13.39 -19.27 -6.73
N ASN A 243 -14.03 -20.13 -5.94
CA ASN A 243 -15.50 -20.17 -5.83
C ASN A 243 -16.09 -19.12 -4.87
N ARG A 244 -15.26 -18.26 -4.27
CA ARG A 244 -15.65 -17.22 -3.30
C ARG A 244 -15.61 -15.81 -3.86
N VAL A 245 -15.37 -15.65 -5.16
CA VAL A 245 -15.39 -14.35 -5.85
C VAL A 245 -16.57 -14.27 -6.81
N ARG A 246 -17.31 -13.16 -6.73
CA ARG A 246 -18.38 -12.81 -7.68
C ARG A 246 -17.84 -11.92 -8.81
N THR A 247 -17.14 -10.84 -8.45
CA THR A 247 -16.43 -9.95 -9.38
C THR A 247 -15.15 -9.45 -8.72
N MET A 248 -14.06 -9.42 -9.47
CA MET A 248 -12.78 -8.90 -9.03
C MET A 248 -12.19 -7.96 -10.09
N VAL A 249 -11.75 -6.78 -9.67
CA VAL A 249 -11.06 -5.80 -10.51
C VAL A 249 -9.67 -5.60 -9.94
N LEU A 250 -8.66 -5.75 -10.80
CA LEU A 250 -7.24 -5.62 -10.45
C LEU A 250 -6.65 -4.47 -11.28
N ASP A 251 -6.40 -3.33 -10.64
CA ASP A 251 -5.95 -2.10 -11.29
C ASP A 251 -4.52 -1.74 -10.90
N GLY A 252 -3.64 -1.57 -11.89
CA GLY A 252 -2.21 -1.43 -11.67
C GLY A 252 -1.58 -2.76 -11.21
N ALA A 253 -1.60 -3.75 -12.10
CA ALA A 253 -1.27 -5.15 -11.81
C ALA A 253 0.19 -5.42 -11.42
N ILE A 254 0.38 -6.29 -10.42
CA ILE A 254 1.64 -6.99 -10.15
C ILE A 254 1.60 -8.35 -10.85
N ASP A 255 2.64 -8.64 -11.63
CA ASP A 255 2.83 -9.95 -12.27
C ASP A 255 3.57 -10.90 -11.30
N PRO A 256 2.92 -11.97 -10.80
CA PRO A 256 3.52 -12.88 -9.83
C PRO A 256 4.65 -13.73 -10.40
N THR A 257 4.90 -13.71 -11.72
CA THR A 257 6.01 -14.44 -12.33
C THR A 257 7.35 -13.72 -12.23
N LYS A 258 7.33 -12.41 -11.94
CA LYS A 258 8.50 -11.55 -12.05
C LYS A 258 9.53 -11.85 -10.97
N ASN A 259 10.80 -11.82 -11.38
CA ASN A 259 11.91 -11.79 -10.43
C ASN A 259 11.88 -10.45 -9.67
N PRO A 260 12.02 -10.42 -8.33
CA PRO A 260 11.95 -9.18 -7.57
C PRO A 260 12.96 -8.10 -8.00
N ILE A 261 14.18 -8.47 -8.41
CA ILE A 261 15.19 -7.51 -8.89
C ILE A 261 14.80 -6.95 -10.26
N GLU A 262 14.31 -7.80 -11.16
CA GLU A 262 13.86 -7.37 -12.48
C GLU A 262 12.64 -6.44 -12.37
N ALA A 263 11.68 -6.76 -11.50
CA ALA A 263 10.53 -5.92 -11.21
C ALA A 263 10.93 -4.52 -10.74
N VAL A 264 11.93 -4.41 -9.84
CA VAL A 264 12.45 -3.11 -9.40
C VAL A 264 13.10 -2.36 -10.56
N ILE A 265 13.91 -3.01 -11.40
CA ILE A 265 14.54 -2.37 -12.56
C ILE A 265 13.49 -1.85 -13.56
N GLU A 266 12.45 -2.65 -13.84
CA GLU A 266 11.33 -2.29 -14.70
C GLU A 266 10.53 -1.11 -14.13
N GLN A 267 10.25 -1.12 -12.82
CA GLN A 267 9.58 -0.02 -12.14
C GLN A 267 10.40 1.28 -12.22
N MET A 268 11.71 1.24 -11.93
CA MET A 268 12.55 2.44 -12.02
C MET A 268 12.56 3.00 -13.46
N ALA A 269 12.59 2.14 -14.47
CA ALA A 269 12.45 2.55 -15.86
C ALA A 269 11.07 3.17 -16.15
N GLY A 270 9.99 2.64 -15.57
CA GLY A 270 8.65 3.21 -15.63
C GLY A 270 8.60 4.63 -15.07
N PHE A 271 9.22 4.86 -13.90
CA PHE A 271 9.35 6.21 -13.35
C PHE A 271 10.15 7.16 -14.24
N GLN A 272 11.15 6.70 -14.98
CA GLN A 272 11.85 7.54 -15.94
C GLN A 272 10.96 7.93 -17.13
N VAL A 273 10.08 7.04 -17.58
CA VAL A 273 9.07 7.37 -18.59
C VAL A 273 8.14 8.46 -18.05
N ALA A 274 7.59 8.28 -16.85
CA ALA A 274 6.73 9.29 -16.23
C ALA A 274 7.45 10.62 -15.97
N PHE A 275 8.73 10.60 -15.57
CA PHE A 275 9.55 11.81 -15.45
C PHE A 275 9.66 12.54 -16.79
N THR A 276 9.83 11.79 -17.89
CA THR A 276 9.93 12.34 -19.24
C THR A 276 8.61 12.97 -19.68
N ASP A 277 7.48 12.32 -19.38
CA ASP A 277 6.13 12.84 -19.67
C ASP A 277 5.84 14.10 -18.85
N TYR A 278 6.18 14.11 -17.56
CA TYR A 278 6.12 15.29 -16.69
C TYR A 278 6.94 16.45 -17.28
N ALA A 279 8.20 16.18 -17.65
CA ALA A 279 9.09 17.21 -18.16
C ALA A 279 8.60 17.78 -19.50
N ALA A 280 8.01 16.93 -20.35
CA ALA A 280 7.36 17.34 -21.60
C ALA A 280 6.14 18.24 -21.37
N ASP A 281 5.29 17.93 -20.38
CA ASP A 281 4.17 18.78 -20.00
C ASP A 281 4.64 20.12 -19.42
N CYS A 282 5.59 20.08 -18.48
CA CYS A 282 6.22 21.25 -17.89
C CYS A 282 6.81 22.18 -18.97
N ALA A 283 7.52 21.63 -19.95
CA ALA A 283 8.17 22.35 -21.04
C ALA A 283 7.21 23.12 -21.96
N ARG A 284 5.89 22.90 -21.86
CA ARG A 284 4.88 23.75 -22.52
C ARG A 284 4.88 25.18 -21.98
N SER A 285 5.41 25.37 -20.76
CA SER A 285 5.63 26.68 -20.15
C SER A 285 7.10 27.12 -20.31
N PRO A 286 7.37 28.38 -20.70
CA PRO A 286 8.73 28.90 -20.73
C PRO A 286 9.38 29.01 -19.33
N ASN A 287 8.56 28.94 -18.27
CA ASN A 287 9.01 28.98 -16.87
C ASN A 287 9.28 27.59 -16.29
N CYS A 288 9.28 26.53 -17.11
CA CYS A 288 9.61 25.20 -16.61
C CYS A 288 11.01 25.19 -15.97
N PRO A 289 11.17 24.73 -14.71
CA PRO A 289 12.49 24.67 -14.06
C PRO A 289 13.44 23.71 -14.77
N LEU A 290 12.91 22.72 -15.51
CA LEU A 290 13.68 21.81 -16.35
C LEU A 290 13.97 22.37 -17.75
N GLY A 291 13.48 23.57 -18.08
CA GLY A 291 13.61 24.16 -19.41
C GLY A 291 12.83 23.42 -20.50
N THR A 292 13.02 23.85 -21.76
CA THR A 292 12.25 23.37 -22.91
C THR A 292 13.00 22.40 -23.82
N ASP A 293 14.27 22.10 -23.53
CA ASP A 293 15.10 21.17 -24.30
C ASP A 293 15.04 19.76 -23.67
N PRO A 294 14.43 18.76 -24.35
CA PRO A 294 14.33 17.40 -23.85
C PRO A 294 15.68 16.77 -23.51
N ALA A 295 16.75 17.14 -24.20
CA ALA A 295 18.09 16.60 -23.95
C ALA A 295 18.70 17.07 -22.62
N GLN A 296 18.11 18.10 -21.98
CA GLN A 296 18.63 18.71 -20.76
C GLN A 296 17.77 18.47 -19.52
N TRP A 297 16.58 17.85 -19.64
CA TRP A 297 15.66 17.72 -18.50
C TRP A 297 16.30 17.02 -17.29
N VAL A 298 16.95 15.88 -17.50
CA VAL A 298 17.64 15.15 -16.43
C VAL A 298 18.81 15.96 -15.86
N ASN A 299 19.62 16.59 -16.72
CA ASN A 299 20.76 17.40 -16.26
C ASN A 299 20.31 18.60 -15.41
N ARG A 300 19.23 19.27 -15.81
CA ARG A 300 18.66 20.42 -15.08
C ARG A 300 18.01 19.97 -13.78
N TYR A 301 17.32 18.84 -13.78
CA TYR A 301 16.82 18.25 -12.54
C TYR A 301 17.98 17.99 -11.55
N HIS A 302 19.06 17.35 -12.02
CA HIS A 302 20.26 17.10 -11.22
C HIS A 302 20.95 18.37 -10.72
N GLN A 303 20.96 19.45 -11.50
CA GLN A 303 21.46 20.75 -11.03
C GLN A 303 20.68 21.30 -9.83
N LEU A 304 19.39 20.96 -9.73
CA LEU A 304 18.52 21.39 -8.63
C LEU A 304 18.65 20.47 -7.41
N VAL A 305 18.68 19.15 -7.61
CA VAL A 305 18.63 18.19 -6.48
C VAL A 305 19.99 17.73 -5.97
N ASN A 306 21.03 17.62 -6.79
CA ASN A 306 22.34 17.11 -6.33
C ASN A 306 23.01 17.96 -5.25
N PRO A 307 22.89 19.31 -5.22
CA PRO A 307 23.39 20.11 -4.11
C PRO A 307 22.84 19.70 -2.74
N LEU A 308 21.65 19.07 -2.71
CA LEU A 308 20.98 18.63 -1.49
C LEU A 308 21.72 17.51 -0.74
N VAL A 309 22.64 16.81 -1.41
CA VAL A 309 23.51 15.80 -0.77
C VAL A 309 24.43 16.44 0.28
N ALA A 310 24.88 17.67 0.02
CA ALA A 310 25.77 18.38 0.93
C ALA A 310 25.02 19.28 1.92
N LYS A 311 23.88 19.85 1.50
CA LYS A 311 23.11 20.80 2.31
C LYS A 311 21.62 20.71 1.98
N PRO A 312 20.75 20.44 2.97
CA PRO A 312 19.31 20.46 2.76
C PRO A 312 18.82 21.78 2.16
N GLY A 313 17.81 21.67 1.29
CA GLY A 313 17.14 22.79 0.65
C GLY A 313 16.32 23.57 1.67
N PRO A 314 16.15 24.89 1.47
CA PRO A 314 15.35 25.69 2.39
C PRO A 314 13.88 25.31 2.31
N THR A 315 13.26 25.14 3.47
CA THR A 315 11.81 25.05 3.65
C THR A 315 11.41 25.83 4.91
N ASP A 316 10.11 26.10 5.08
CA ASP A 316 9.59 26.67 6.34
C ASP A 316 9.63 25.65 7.51
N ASP A 317 9.75 24.36 7.20
CA ASP A 317 9.93 23.28 8.16
C ASP A 317 11.41 23.19 8.61
N PRO A 318 11.69 23.02 9.92
CA PRO A 318 13.06 22.96 10.43
C PRO A 318 13.92 21.81 9.89
N ARG A 319 13.32 20.76 9.32
CA ARG A 319 14.05 19.64 8.70
C ARG A 319 14.78 20.07 7.43
N GLY A 320 14.28 21.07 6.71
CA GLY A 320 14.69 21.35 5.34
C GLY A 320 14.36 20.20 4.38
N LEU A 321 14.72 20.36 3.11
CA LEU A 321 14.55 19.31 2.09
C LEU A 321 15.87 18.54 1.89
N SER A 322 15.95 17.31 2.41
CA SER A 322 17.10 16.44 2.16
C SER A 322 17.14 15.95 0.70
N TYR A 323 18.29 15.40 0.24
CA TYR A 323 18.35 14.75 -1.08
C TYR A 323 17.35 13.59 -1.18
N ALA A 324 17.29 12.73 -0.16
CA ALA A 324 16.39 11.58 -0.17
C ALA A 324 14.92 12.02 -0.24
N ASP A 325 14.53 13.06 0.50
CA ASP A 325 13.18 13.62 0.42
C ASP A 325 12.90 14.26 -0.94
N ALA A 326 13.86 14.93 -1.57
CA ALA A 326 13.66 15.47 -2.92
C ALA A 326 13.41 14.37 -3.96
N ILE A 327 14.13 13.24 -3.85
CA ILE A 327 13.88 12.07 -4.70
C ILE A 327 12.52 11.44 -4.39
N THR A 328 12.19 11.22 -3.12
CA THR A 328 10.89 10.66 -2.70
C THR A 328 9.74 11.55 -3.15
N GLY A 329 9.81 12.87 -2.96
CA GLY A 329 8.79 13.80 -3.38
C GLY A 329 8.62 13.84 -4.91
N THR A 330 9.73 13.73 -5.65
CA THR A 330 9.67 13.59 -7.12
C THR A 330 8.98 12.29 -7.51
N VAL A 331 9.39 11.16 -6.95
CA VAL A 331 8.74 9.86 -7.20
C VAL A 331 7.25 9.91 -6.88
N ASN A 332 6.86 10.47 -5.73
CA ASN A 332 5.46 10.62 -5.35
C ASN A 332 4.66 11.44 -6.38
N ALA A 333 5.21 12.57 -6.83
CA ALA A 333 4.55 13.39 -7.82
C ALA A 333 4.38 12.70 -9.18
N LEU A 334 5.23 11.73 -9.51
CA LEU A 334 5.14 10.97 -10.77
C LEU A 334 4.06 9.89 -10.74
N TYR A 335 3.47 9.57 -9.58
CA TYR A 335 2.33 8.65 -9.51
C TYR A 335 1.13 9.15 -10.31
N ALA A 336 0.92 10.46 -10.44
CA ALA A 336 -0.21 10.97 -11.19
C ALA A 336 -0.09 12.46 -11.61
N PRO A 337 -0.66 12.88 -12.76
CA PRO A 337 -0.48 14.22 -13.30
C PRO A 337 -0.99 15.35 -12.40
N GLN A 338 -1.97 15.09 -11.54
CA GLN A 338 -2.45 16.10 -10.58
C GLN A 338 -1.37 16.58 -9.61
N TYR A 339 -0.29 15.80 -9.42
CA TYR A 339 0.81 16.16 -8.53
C TYR A 339 1.97 16.89 -9.23
N TRP A 340 2.01 16.89 -10.57
CA TRP A 340 3.07 17.55 -11.36
C TRP A 340 3.23 19.04 -11.07
N LYS A 341 2.13 19.72 -10.71
CA LYS A 341 2.17 21.13 -10.29
C LYS A 341 2.98 21.35 -9.00
N TYR A 342 2.90 20.42 -8.03
CA TYR A 342 3.65 20.51 -6.78
C TYR A 342 5.13 20.20 -7.02
N LEU A 343 5.44 19.22 -7.88
CA LEU A 343 6.82 18.97 -8.32
C LEU A 343 7.43 20.21 -8.99
N THR A 344 6.70 20.82 -9.92
CA THR A 344 7.14 22.04 -10.60
C THR A 344 7.37 23.18 -9.62
N SER A 345 6.47 23.37 -8.66
CA SER A 345 6.57 24.40 -7.64
C SER A 345 7.79 24.21 -6.73
N GLY A 346 8.03 22.99 -6.23
CA GLY A 346 9.20 22.68 -5.41
C GLY A 346 10.52 22.81 -6.17
N LEU A 347 10.59 22.37 -7.44
CA LEU A 347 11.76 22.57 -8.29
C LEU A 347 12.04 24.06 -8.57
N LEU A 348 11.00 24.87 -8.75
CA LEU A 348 11.12 26.32 -8.86
C LEU A 348 11.61 26.96 -7.55
N GLY A 349 11.20 26.42 -6.40
CA GLY A 349 11.72 26.78 -5.08
C GLY A 349 13.24 26.59 -4.99
N LEU A 350 13.71 25.38 -5.35
CA LEU A 350 15.13 25.06 -5.43
C LEU A 350 15.88 25.97 -6.41
N GLN A 351 15.31 26.23 -7.59
CA GLN A 351 15.92 27.08 -8.62
C GLN A 351 16.14 28.52 -8.12
N ARG A 352 15.23 29.05 -7.31
CA ARG A 352 15.33 30.40 -6.73
C ARG A 352 16.17 30.43 -5.45
N GLY A 353 16.52 29.29 -4.87
CA GLY A 353 17.12 29.21 -3.53
C GLY A 353 16.18 29.67 -2.43
N THR A 354 14.86 29.51 -2.64
CA THR A 354 13.78 29.85 -1.69
C THR A 354 13.12 28.57 -1.19
N ASP A 355 11.95 28.69 -0.57
CA ASP A 355 11.17 27.56 -0.07
C ASP A 355 10.88 26.49 -1.16
N ALA A 356 11.29 25.24 -0.88
CA ALA A 356 11.00 24.03 -1.64
C ALA A 356 9.99 23.11 -0.91
N GLY A 357 9.15 23.69 -0.05
CA GLY A 357 8.22 23.00 0.83
C GLY A 357 7.28 22.03 0.12
N ASP A 358 6.89 22.29 -1.13
CA ASP A 358 6.04 21.38 -1.90
C ASP A 358 6.72 20.01 -2.16
N LEU A 359 8.04 19.97 -2.34
CA LEU A 359 8.77 18.69 -2.45
C LEU A 359 8.84 17.95 -1.11
N LEU A 360 8.98 18.68 0.00
CA LEU A 360 8.98 18.09 1.34
C LEU A 360 7.58 17.56 1.69
N MET A 361 6.52 18.30 1.36
CA MET A 361 5.13 17.89 1.50
C MET A 361 4.86 16.61 0.70
N LEU A 362 5.30 16.53 -0.56
CA LEU A 362 5.19 15.32 -1.36
C LEU A 362 5.95 14.14 -0.74
N ALA A 363 7.10 14.39 -0.11
CA ALA A 363 7.84 13.35 0.59
C ALA A 363 7.13 12.91 1.89
N ASP A 364 6.54 13.84 2.64
CA ASP A 364 5.76 13.55 3.85
C ASP A 364 4.52 12.71 3.53
N ASP A 365 3.79 13.08 2.47
CA ASP A 365 2.65 12.33 1.95
C ASP A 365 3.02 10.88 1.60
N TYR A 366 4.12 10.68 0.86
CA TYR A 366 4.61 9.34 0.51
C TYR A 366 5.01 8.52 1.74
N GLN A 367 5.62 9.17 2.73
CA GLN A 367 6.15 8.50 3.92
C GLN A 367 5.10 8.32 5.03
N GLY A 368 3.88 8.86 4.86
CA GLY A 368 2.81 8.79 5.86
C GLY A 368 3.08 9.65 7.09
N ARG A 369 3.75 10.80 6.94
CA ARG A 369 4.07 11.72 8.05
C ARG A 369 3.05 12.86 8.11
N ASP A 370 2.41 13.03 9.25
CA ASP A 370 1.49 14.14 9.48
C ASP A 370 2.21 15.47 9.82
N ALA A 371 1.42 16.53 9.97
CA ALA A 371 1.90 17.87 10.29
C ALA A 371 2.49 18.00 11.70
N ASP A 372 2.09 17.14 12.64
CA ASP A 372 2.62 17.08 14.00
C ASP A 372 3.92 16.24 14.09
N GLY A 373 4.28 15.57 12.99
CA GLY A 373 5.48 14.77 12.83
C GLY A 373 5.36 13.33 13.26
N HIS A 374 4.13 12.83 13.38
CA HIS A 374 3.87 11.41 13.59
C HIS A 374 3.80 10.68 12.26
N TYR A 375 4.38 9.48 12.23
CA TYR A 375 4.28 8.58 11.10
C TYR A 375 3.16 7.59 11.31
N ASP A 376 2.39 7.28 10.27
CA ASP A 376 1.69 6.01 10.19
C ASP A 376 2.69 4.84 10.12
N ASN A 377 2.18 3.61 10.11
CA ASN A 377 3.03 2.42 10.11
C ASN A 377 3.24 1.83 8.71
N GLY A 378 2.77 2.50 7.66
CA GLY A 378 2.66 1.96 6.32
C GLY A 378 4.01 1.61 5.73
N GLN A 379 5.04 2.43 5.94
CA GLN A 379 6.39 2.17 5.41
C GLN A 379 7.11 1.04 6.16
N ASP A 380 6.86 0.86 7.46
CA ASP A 380 7.39 -0.27 8.21
C ASP A 380 6.68 -1.57 7.77
N ALA A 381 5.35 -1.51 7.60
CA ALA A 381 4.56 -2.63 7.10
C ALA A 381 4.93 -3.02 5.66
N PHE A 382 5.10 -2.02 4.78
CA PHE A 382 5.57 -2.20 3.39
C PHE A 382 6.82 -3.06 3.35
N ASN A 383 7.83 -2.65 4.14
CA ASN A 383 9.11 -3.35 4.20
C ASN A 383 8.96 -4.77 4.76
N ALA A 384 8.20 -4.96 5.82
CA ALA A 384 8.04 -6.27 6.40
C ALA A 384 7.30 -7.27 5.50
N ILE A 385 6.24 -6.80 4.82
CA ILE A 385 5.41 -7.61 3.93
C ILE A 385 6.20 -8.00 2.68
N ARG A 386 6.81 -7.03 1.98
CA ARG A 386 7.58 -7.31 0.76
C ARG A 386 8.76 -8.26 1.00
N CYS A 387 9.38 -8.22 2.19
CA CYS A 387 10.48 -9.13 2.52
C CYS A 387 10.05 -10.59 2.71
N VAL A 388 8.77 -10.86 2.92
CA VAL A 388 8.24 -12.22 3.03
C VAL A 388 7.38 -12.65 1.84
N ASP A 389 7.17 -11.78 0.85
CA ASP A 389 6.39 -12.11 -0.35
C ASP A 389 7.25 -12.55 -1.54
N GLY A 390 8.57 -12.52 -1.40
CA GLY A 390 9.45 -13.10 -2.41
C GLY A 390 10.88 -13.33 -1.95
N PRO A 391 11.64 -14.18 -2.65
CA PRO A 391 13.04 -14.42 -2.35
C PRO A 391 13.88 -13.17 -2.68
N THR A 392 14.70 -12.72 -1.74
CA THR A 392 15.63 -11.61 -1.95
C THR A 392 17.07 -12.13 -2.14
N PRO A 393 17.76 -11.78 -3.24
CA PRO A 393 19.14 -12.21 -3.45
C PRO A 393 20.11 -11.61 -2.42
N THR A 394 21.01 -12.43 -1.90
CA THR A 394 22.03 -12.03 -0.92
C THR A 394 23.42 -11.80 -1.52
N ASP A 395 23.63 -12.20 -2.78
CA ASP A 395 24.86 -12.01 -3.54
C ASP A 395 25.00 -10.53 -3.95
N PRO A 396 26.03 -9.80 -3.46
CA PRO A 396 26.27 -8.40 -3.82
C PRO A 396 26.40 -8.14 -5.33
N ALA A 397 26.88 -9.11 -6.12
CA ALA A 397 27.07 -8.92 -7.56
C ALA A 397 25.74 -8.65 -8.29
N ILE A 398 24.64 -9.24 -7.82
CA ILE A 398 23.29 -9.01 -8.37
C ILE A 398 22.86 -7.55 -8.16
N TRP A 399 23.17 -6.99 -6.99
CA TRP A 399 22.82 -5.61 -6.65
C TRP A 399 23.66 -4.59 -7.41
N VAL A 400 24.94 -4.89 -7.63
CA VAL A 400 25.84 -4.07 -8.48
C VAL A 400 25.31 -4.03 -9.91
N GLU A 401 24.89 -5.17 -10.44
CA GLU A 401 24.32 -5.25 -11.79
C GLU A 401 22.96 -4.54 -11.88
N ALA A 402 22.12 -4.64 -10.84
CA ALA A 402 20.87 -3.90 -10.76
C ALA A 402 21.09 -2.38 -10.74
N ASP A 403 22.01 -1.87 -9.92
CA ASP A 403 22.38 -0.44 -9.90
C ASP A 403 22.86 0.04 -11.26
N ARG A 404 23.72 -0.74 -11.93
CA ARG A 404 24.20 -0.44 -13.28
C ARG A 404 23.03 -0.29 -14.27
N GLN A 405 22.04 -1.18 -14.22
CA GLN A 405 20.88 -1.13 -15.10
C GLN A 405 19.94 0.03 -14.75
N VAL A 406 19.67 0.27 -13.47
CA VAL A 406 18.83 1.38 -13.02
C VAL A 406 19.44 2.72 -13.43
N ARG A 407 20.76 2.91 -13.27
CA ARG A 407 21.44 4.14 -13.70
C ARG A 407 21.31 4.42 -15.20
N GLN A 408 21.25 3.37 -16.01
CA GLN A 408 21.08 3.47 -17.46
C GLN A 408 19.63 3.75 -17.85
N ARG A 409 18.66 3.14 -17.17
CA ARG A 409 17.24 3.19 -17.53
C ARG A 409 16.47 4.29 -16.82
N ALA A 410 16.97 4.78 -15.70
CA ALA A 410 16.37 5.82 -14.88
C ALA A 410 17.41 6.84 -14.40
N PRO A 411 18.09 7.53 -15.34
CA PRO A 411 19.14 8.48 -14.99
C PRO A 411 18.66 9.63 -14.08
N PHE A 412 17.36 9.97 -14.04
CA PHE A 412 16.85 10.99 -13.11
C PHE A 412 17.01 10.61 -11.63
N LEU A 413 17.06 9.32 -11.29
CA LEU A 413 17.28 8.83 -9.92
C LEU A 413 18.76 8.75 -9.55
N SER A 414 19.65 8.88 -10.53
CA SER A 414 21.08 8.57 -10.35
C SER A 414 21.85 9.75 -9.77
N TYR A 415 22.63 9.50 -8.72
CA TYR A 415 23.64 10.44 -8.23
C TYR A 415 25.05 9.94 -8.55
N GLY A 416 25.89 10.83 -9.09
CA GLY A 416 27.27 10.53 -9.44
C GLY A 416 27.44 9.42 -10.49
N ASP A 417 28.66 8.93 -10.62
CA ASP A 417 29.01 7.85 -11.54
C ASP A 417 28.84 6.47 -10.90
N PHE A 418 28.74 5.43 -11.74
CA PHE A 418 28.76 4.04 -11.31
C PHE A 418 30.10 3.70 -10.64
N THR A 419 30.05 3.16 -9.42
CA THR A 419 31.24 2.92 -8.58
C THR A 419 31.76 1.48 -8.63
N GLY A 420 30.98 0.55 -9.20
CA GLY A 420 31.25 -0.89 -9.09
C GLY A 420 30.77 -1.53 -7.78
N PHE A 421 30.12 -0.78 -6.89
CA PHE A 421 29.51 -1.29 -5.67
C PHE A 421 28.06 -0.80 -5.56
N ALA A 422 27.21 -1.58 -4.88
CA ALA A 422 25.85 -1.19 -4.56
C ALA A 422 25.43 -1.86 -3.23
N PRO A 423 24.65 -1.18 -2.38
CA PRO A 423 24.13 -1.79 -1.16
C PRO A 423 23.06 -2.83 -1.48
N ARG A 424 23.02 -3.89 -0.69
CA ARG A 424 21.88 -4.79 -0.67
C ARG A 424 20.69 -4.13 0.02
N ASP A 425 19.50 -4.37 -0.49
CA ASP A 425 18.25 -3.98 0.16
C ASP A 425 18.09 -4.62 1.55
N LEU A 426 17.28 -4.01 2.41
CA LEU A 426 17.02 -4.52 3.75
C LEU A 426 16.47 -5.96 3.77
N CYS A 427 15.72 -6.38 2.74
CA CYS A 427 15.18 -7.74 2.67
C CYS A 427 16.28 -8.81 2.54
N ALA A 428 17.49 -8.46 2.07
CA ALA A 428 18.62 -9.38 2.07
C ALA A 428 19.11 -9.73 3.49
N PHE A 429 18.69 -8.95 4.49
CA PHE A 429 18.98 -9.15 5.92
C PHE A 429 17.76 -9.62 6.71
N TRP A 430 16.62 -9.89 6.05
CA TRP A 430 15.38 -10.22 6.72
C TRP A 430 15.52 -11.55 7.50
N PRO A 431 15.00 -11.63 8.74
CA PRO A 431 15.35 -12.69 9.68
C PRO A 431 14.51 -13.96 9.56
N VAL A 432 13.55 -13.98 8.62
CA VAL A 432 12.57 -15.04 8.38
C VAL A 432 12.45 -15.29 6.87
N PRO A 433 12.14 -16.52 6.44
CA PRO A 433 12.09 -16.86 5.02
C PRO A 433 10.86 -16.25 4.32
N PRO A 434 10.89 -16.13 2.99
CA PRO A 434 9.70 -15.79 2.22
C PRO A 434 8.64 -16.89 2.33
N THR A 435 7.38 -16.45 2.28
CA THR A 435 6.17 -17.27 2.33
C THR A 435 5.53 -17.48 0.95
N SER A 436 6.02 -16.75 -0.06
CA SER A 436 5.61 -16.83 -1.45
C SER A 436 6.84 -16.91 -2.37
N LEU A 437 6.64 -17.45 -3.58
CA LEU A 437 7.66 -17.53 -4.62
C LEU A 437 7.05 -17.09 -5.95
N PRO A 438 7.87 -16.56 -6.89
CA PRO A 438 7.37 -16.24 -8.22
C PRO A 438 6.76 -17.48 -8.90
N HIS A 439 5.57 -17.30 -9.47
CA HIS A 439 4.80 -18.37 -10.11
C HIS A 439 3.83 -17.80 -11.14
N VAL A 440 3.35 -18.65 -12.04
CA VAL A 440 2.29 -18.30 -12.99
C VAL A 440 0.96 -18.39 -12.28
N ALA A 441 0.18 -17.32 -12.32
CA ALA A 441 -1.16 -17.29 -11.73
C ALA A 441 -2.08 -18.32 -12.40
N ALA A 442 -2.87 -19.03 -11.59
CA ALA A 442 -3.86 -19.97 -12.11
C ALA A 442 -5.01 -19.24 -12.83
N PRO A 443 -5.55 -19.79 -13.93
CA PRO A 443 -6.71 -19.21 -14.60
C PRO A 443 -7.90 -19.00 -13.65
N ALA A 444 -8.49 -17.80 -13.69
CA ALA A 444 -9.64 -17.48 -12.88
C ALA A 444 -10.92 -18.12 -13.46
N PRO A 445 -11.97 -18.31 -12.63
CA PRO A 445 -13.30 -18.62 -13.14
C PRO A 445 -13.75 -17.61 -14.21
N ALA A 446 -14.39 -18.12 -15.27
CA ALA A 446 -14.76 -17.29 -16.41
C ALA A 446 -15.62 -16.09 -15.98
N GLY A 447 -15.16 -14.89 -16.33
CA GLY A 447 -15.86 -13.64 -16.04
C GLY A 447 -15.79 -13.17 -14.59
N SER A 448 -14.97 -13.78 -13.73
CA SER A 448 -14.84 -13.33 -12.33
C SER A 448 -13.74 -12.31 -12.10
N VAL A 449 -12.87 -12.04 -13.09
CA VAL A 449 -11.77 -11.07 -12.98
C VAL A 449 -11.77 -10.12 -14.19
N VAL A 450 -11.45 -8.85 -13.96
CA VAL A 450 -11.05 -7.84 -14.96
C VAL A 450 -9.73 -7.23 -14.51
N VAL A 451 -8.79 -7.06 -15.43
CA VAL A 451 -7.51 -6.37 -15.16
C VAL A 451 -7.54 -5.00 -15.84
N ILE A 452 -7.06 -3.97 -15.14
CA ILE A 452 -6.87 -2.62 -15.66
C ILE A 452 -5.37 -2.32 -15.68
N SER A 453 -4.89 -1.75 -16.79
CA SER A 453 -3.47 -1.39 -16.92
C SER A 453 -3.29 -0.12 -17.71
N THR A 454 -2.54 0.81 -17.13
CA THR A 454 -2.23 2.13 -17.70
C THR A 454 -0.98 2.07 -18.58
N THR A 455 -0.99 2.69 -19.76
CA THR A 455 0.09 2.57 -20.76
C THR A 455 1.46 3.04 -20.24
N HIS A 456 1.50 4.16 -19.52
CA HIS A 456 2.71 4.68 -18.86
C HIS A 456 2.53 4.68 -17.32
N ASP A 457 2.03 3.58 -16.75
CA ASP A 457 2.06 3.39 -15.29
C ASP A 457 3.52 3.30 -14.80
N PRO A 458 3.98 4.21 -13.92
CA PRO A 458 5.36 4.19 -13.44
C PRO A 458 5.63 3.10 -12.40
N ALA A 459 4.61 2.71 -11.62
CA ALA A 459 4.76 1.82 -10.48
C ALA A 459 4.52 0.35 -10.85
N THR A 460 3.53 0.09 -11.70
CA THR A 460 3.20 -1.25 -12.23
C THR A 460 3.09 -1.20 -13.76
N PRO A 461 4.22 -1.28 -14.47
CA PRO A 461 4.28 -1.04 -15.91
C PRO A 461 3.27 -1.87 -16.72
N TYR A 462 2.75 -1.29 -17.80
CA TYR A 462 1.67 -1.86 -18.62
C TYR A 462 1.80 -3.36 -18.95
N ALA A 463 3.02 -3.81 -19.24
CA ALA A 463 3.30 -5.21 -19.55
C ALA A 463 2.88 -6.17 -18.43
N ALA A 464 3.03 -5.77 -17.16
CA ALA A 464 2.61 -6.58 -16.01
C ALA A 464 1.10 -6.82 -16.01
N GLY A 465 0.29 -5.81 -16.37
CA GLY A 465 -1.16 -5.98 -16.51
C GLY A 465 -1.56 -6.83 -17.69
N VAL A 466 -0.87 -6.69 -18.83
CA VAL A 466 -1.07 -7.57 -19.99
C VAL A 466 -0.76 -9.03 -19.63
N ASP A 467 0.33 -9.28 -18.90
CA ASP A 467 0.77 -10.60 -18.52
C ASP A 467 -0.15 -11.21 -17.46
N LEU A 468 -0.55 -10.46 -16.42
CA LEU A 468 -1.50 -10.93 -15.42
C LEU A 468 -2.87 -11.25 -16.04
N ALA A 469 -3.39 -10.40 -16.92
CA ALA A 469 -4.65 -10.65 -17.63
C ALA A 469 -4.59 -11.96 -18.44
N ARG A 470 -3.45 -12.21 -19.10
CA ARG A 470 -3.21 -13.45 -19.85
C ARG A 470 -3.19 -14.66 -18.93
N GLN A 471 -2.51 -14.59 -17.79
CA GLN A 471 -2.41 -15.70 -16.83
C GLN A 471 -3.79 -16.05 -16.24
N LEU A 472 -4.56 -15.04 -15.84
CA LEU A 472 -5.89 -15.21 -15.24
C LEU A 472 -7.01 -15.53 -16.24
N HIS A 473 -6.72 -15.54 -17.55
CA HIS A 473 -7.72 -15.59 -18.62
C HIS A 473 -8.80 -14.50 -18.48
N ALA A 474 -8.38 -13.30 -18.07
CA ALA A 474 -9.24 -12.16 -17.83
C ALA A 474 -9.19 -11.16 -19.00
N PRO A 475 -10.27 -10.41 -19.27
CA PRO A 475 -10.20 -9.25 -20.15
C PRO A 475 -9.30 -8.16 -19.57
N LEU A 476 -8.72 -7.36 -20.47
CA LEU A 476 -7.88 -6.21 -20.14
C LEU A 476 -8.60 -4.91 -20.52
N ILE A 477 -8.72 -3.99 -19.56
CA ILE A 477 -8.99 -2.58 -19.82
C ILE A 477 -7.63 -1.87 -19.87
N THR A 478 -7.26 -1.39 -21.04
CA THR A 478 -6.14 -0.45 -21.19
C THR A 478 -6.66 0.96 -20.90
N TYR A 479 -5.90 1.74 -20.13
CA TYR A 479 -6.08 3.19 -20.04
C TYR A 479 -4.86 3.89 -20.62
N ASP A 480 -5.06 4.85 -21.53
CA ASP A 480 -3.97 5.57 -22.18
C ASP A 480 -3.57 6.82 -21.41
N GLY A 481 -2.54 6.70 -20.56
CA GLY A 481 -2.10 7.81 -19.73
C GLY A 481 -0.85 7.51 -18.93
N THR A 482 -0.42 8.52 -18.17
CA THR A 482 0.76 8.48 -17.31
C THR A 482 0.34 8.66 -15.86
N GLN A 483 -0.10 7.58 -15.22
CA GLN A 483 -0.47 7.54 -13.82
C GLN A 483 -0.46 6.10 -13.33
N HIS A 484 -0.35 5.94 -12.03
CA HIS A 484 -0.54 4.67 -11.37
C HIS A 484 -2.02 4.48 -11.01
N THR A 485 -2.64 3.41 -11.50
CA THR A 485 -4.08 3.10 -11.34
C THR A 485 -5.04 4.14 -11.92
N VAL A 486 -6.31 3.80 -12.13
CA VAL A 486 -7.29 4.71 -12.75
C VAL A 486 -8.77 4.45 -12.40
N ALA A 487 -9.13 3.29 -11.85
CA ALA A 487 -10.53 3.03 -11.50
C ALA A 487 -11.04 4.02 -10.43
N PHE A 488 -12.15 4.69 -10.75
CA PHE A 488 -12.77 5.77 -9.98
C PHE A 488 -11.87 7.00 -9.78
N ALA A 489 -10.90 7.21 -10.69
CA ALA A 489 -10.02 8.37 -10.71
C ALA A 489 -10.46 9.45 -11.74
N GLY A 490 -11.70 9.38 -12.24
CA GLY A 490 -12.32 10.42 -13.07
C GLY A 490 -12.37 10.11 -14.57
N ASP A 491 -11.88 8.95 -15.02
CA ASP A 491 -12.05 8.51 -16.41
C ASP A 491 -13.39 7.81 -16.61
N SER A 492 -14.30 8.46 -17.32
CA SER A 492 -15.65 7.93 -17.53
C SER A 492 -15.69 6.62 -18.35
N CYS A 493 -14.69 6.33 -19.19
CA CYS A 493 -14.66 5.10 -19.97
C CYS A 493 -14.36 3.91 -19.06
N VAL A 494 -13.33 4.04 -18.21
CA VAL A 494 -12.97 3.06 -17.19
C VAL A 494 -14.08 2.91 -16.16
N ASP A 495 -14.52 4.01 -15.55
CA ASP A 495 -15.46 3.98 -14.41
C ASP A 495 -16.81 3.37 -14.80
N ASN A 496 -17.30 3.65 -16.01
CA ASN A 496 -18.53 3.05 -16.52
C ASN A 496 -18.37 1.55 -16.79
N ALA A 497 -17.22 1.11 -17.32
CA ALA A 497 -16.95 -0.31 -17.56
C ALA A 497 -16.85 -1.08 -16.25
N VAL A 498 -16.10 -0.55 -15.28
CA VAL A 498 -15.92 -1.12 -13.94
C VAL A 498 -17.26 -1.17 -13.19
N THR A 499 -18.05 -0.10 -13.23
CA THR A 499 -19.38 -0.06 -12.59
C THR A 499 -20.32 -1.12 -13.15
N LYS A 500 -20.43 -1.22 -14.48
CA LYS A 500 -21.28 -2.25 -15.13
C LYS A 500 -20.82 -3.67 -14.81
N TYR A 501 -19.51 -3.88 -14.72
CA TYR A 501 -18.95 -5.16 -14.34
C TYR A 501 -19.27 -5.53 -12.89
N ILE A 502 -18.96 -4.65 -11.92
CA ILE A 502 -19.21 -4.90 -10.49
C ILE A 502 -20.71 -5.06 -10.23
N VAL A 503 -21.56 -4.19 -10.76
CA VAL A 503 -23.00 -4.19 -10.46
C VAL A 503 -23.71 -5.30 -11.23
N ASN A 504 -23.52 -5.37 -12.54
CA ASN A 504 -24.33 -6.22 -13.44
C ASN A 504 -23.61 -7.45 -13.98
N GLN A 505 -22.34 -7.69 -13.61
CA GLN A 505 -21.49 -8.75 -14.17
C GLN A 505 -21.37 -8.67 -15.70
N VAL A 506 -21.46 -7.46 -16.25
CA VAL A 506 -21.17 -7.23 -17.68
C VAL A 506 -19.66 -7.22 -17.83
N VAL A 507 -19.10 -8.38 -18.17
CA VAL A 507 -17.66 -8.56 -18.39
C VAL A 507 -17.25 -7.71 -19.60
N PRO A 508 -16.33 -6.73 -19.45
CA PRO A 508 -15.82 -6.00 -20.59
C PRO A 508 -15.07 -6.98 -21.51
N GLY A 509 -15.11 -6.75 -22.82
CA GLY A 509 -14.08 -7.32 -23.70
C GLY A 509 -12.73 -6.65 -23.41
N ASN A 510 -11.75 -6.86 -24.30
CA ASN A 510 -10.59 -5.98 -24.29
C ASN A 510 -11.04 -4.56 -24.67
N LEU A 511 -10.88 -3.62 -23.76
CA LEU A 511 -11.34 -2.24 -23.88
C LEU A 511 -10.13 -1.33 -23.83
N ARG A 512 -10.10 -0.31 -24.70
CA ARG A 512 -9.14 0.78 -24.61
C ARG A 512 -9.87 2.07 -24.28
N CYS A 513 -9.60 2.53 -23.08
CA CYS A 513 -9.63 3.92 -22.67
C CYS A 513 -8.16 4.41 -22.72
#